data_AF-A0A160MIV5-F1
#
_entry.id   AF-A0A160MIV5-F1
#
_cell.length_a   1.000
_cell.length_b   1.000
_cell.length_c   1.000
_cell.angle_alpha   90.00
_cell.angle_beta   90.00
_cell.angle_gamma   90.00
#
_symmetry.space_group_name_H-M   'P 1'
#
loop_
_entity.id
_entity.type
_entity.pdbx_description
1 polymer ?
#
loop_
_entity_poly.entity_id
_entity_poly.type
_entity_poly.pdbx_seq_one_letter_code
_entity_poly.pdbx_strand_id
1 'polypeptide(L)'
;MVSDKSIYTYNNGRAWITEKDKELLKLIWLHKSVTVSQVRFFLLKAYGMKKSAVYKKLQKWNELKITKTQVYSGRKKVQLRCVQINKNGIDILVNEGVIHNSTYPLVELPNPKTADHFFLTREIVIRTYLEFYKKGGRFTSIPPLETPYYDTKVKKAYKEQGKNLLKIPTLVEPDWILYSDSSILNIESDTGHERANTIIDKVKRYVEYNAQNLEHKDHHILIAPIDSADDDILCYVEDRPKERKKRVSQIKEYVIRASAHIIPNLHFHVVTSSRAGKVAYNLLTGKTKEHSYVLNESIGALETNKHLNVSMVKRLPEEFYTGNVLNSYFADGHFDMKREGEKVKTFLIKVMDEGCVKSLDQLAYLNWLLEKDRYKSHVDGILAIYQTEEERLHDNLGDLWELNHVYFSSFERLQRNSIDGSTFYQQTSKFKRKKVLLYEG
;
A
#
# COMPACT_ATOMS: atom_id res chain seq x y z
N MET A 1 -3.18 28.20 -20.07
CA MET A 1 -1.78 28.35 -19.64
C MET A 1 -0.88 27.96 -20.81
N VAL A 2 -0.12 28.90 -21.35
CA VAL A 2 0.92 28.58 -22.35
C VAL A 2 1.97 27.77 -21.58
N SER A 3 2.18 26.49 -21.93
CA SER A 3 3.21 25.71 -21.25
C SER A 3 4.56 26.30 -21.62
N ASP A 4 5.33 26.76 -20.65
CA ASP A 4 6.73 27.10 -20.87
C ASP A 4 7.44 25.87 -21.47
N LYS A 5 8.09 26.10 -22.61
CA LYS A 5 8.83 25.09 -23.35
C LYS A 5 10.25 25.56 -23.49
N SER A 6 11.17 24.80 -22.92
CA SER A 6 12.60 24.99 -23.14
C SER A 6 13.05 24.21 -24.36
N ILE A 7 13.98 24.78 -25.12
CA ILE A 7 14.56 24.15 -26.30
C ILE A 7 16.02 23.83 -26.00
N TYR A 8 16.36 22.55 -26.09
CA TYR A 8 17.73 22.07 -25.95
C TYR A 8 18.23 21.52 -27.29
N THR A 9 19.48 21.83 -27.63
CA THR A 9 20.11 21.39 -28.89
C THR A 9 21.28 20.47 -28.58
N TYR A 10 21.23 19.24 -29.10
CA TYR A 10 22.26 18.22 -28.92
C TYR A 10 22.46 17.46 -30.23
N ASN A 11 23.71 17.18 -30.63
CA ASN A 11 24.05 16.39 -31.83
C ASN A 11 23.25 16.80 -33.09
N ASN A 12 23.16 18.11 -33.38
CA ASN A 12 22.39 18.70 -34.49
C ASN A 12 20.87 18.49 -34.45
N GLY A 13 20.32 17.92 -33.39
CA GLY A 13 18.88 17.78 -33.17
C GLY A 13 18.37 18.66 -32.03
N ARG A 14 17.07 18.97 -32.06
CA ARG A 14 16.38 19.79 -31.05
C ARG A 14 15.42 18.95 -30.22
N ALA A 15 15.48 19.09 -28.89
CA ALA A 15 14.48 18.57 -27.96
C ALA A 15 13.68 19.73 -27.36
N TRP A 16 12.36 19.65 -27.49
CA TRP A 16 11.44 20.49 -26.73
C TRP A 16 11.15 19.80 -25.41
N ILE A 17 11.44 20.48 -24.32
CA ILE A 17 11.23 20.00 -22.96
C ILE A 17 10.06 20.78 -22.37
N THR A 18 9.00 20.04 -22.02
CA THR A 18 7.80 20.54 -21.33
C THR A 18 7.81 20.11 -19.86
N GLU A 19 6.89 20.61 -19.04
CA GLU A 19 6.80 20.20 -17.63
C GLU A 19 6.66 18.67 -17.45
N LYS A 20 5.80 18.04 -18.25
CA LYS A 20 5.66 16.58 -18.28
C LYS A 20 6.95 15.84 -18.63
N ASP A 21 7.84 16.48 -19.41
CA ASP A 21 9.12 15.90 -19.78
C ASP A 21 10.11 16.00 -18.63
N LYS A 22 10.09 17.10 -17.88
CA LYS A 22 10.86 17.27 -16.65
C LYS A 22 10.43 16.28 -15.58
N GLU A 23 9.13 16.08 -15.39
CA GLU A 23 8.61 15.06 -14.48
C GLU A 23 9.04 13.65 -14.87
N LEU A 24 8.93 13.29 -16.16
CA LEU A 24 9.39 11.99 -16.64
C LEU A 24 10.90 11.80 -16.45
N LEU A 25 11.72 12.80 -16.79
CA LEU A 25 13.16 12.74 -16.61
C LEU A 25 13.53 12.61 -15.13
N LYS A 26 12.85 13.36 -14.25
CA LYS A 26 13.01 13.25 -12.80
C LYS A 26 12.65 11.85 -12.30
N LEU A 27 11.56 11.26 -12.78
CA LEU A 27 11.16 9.90 -12.44
C LEU A 27 12.23 8.88 -12.84
N ILE A 28 12.74 8.96 -14.08
CA ILE A 28 13.82 8.08 -14.54
C ILE A 28 15.10 8.29 -13.70
N TRP A 29 15.43 9.54 -13.39
CA TRP A 29 16.58 9.91 -12.56
C TRP A 29 16.48 9.35 -11.14
N LEU A 30 15.32 9.45 -10.49
CA LEU A 30 15.09 8.91 -9.15
C LEU A 30 15.20 7.38 -9.13
N HIS A 31 14.60 6.71 -10.12
CA HIS A 31 14.53 5.25 -10.14
C HIS A 31 15.76 4.56 -10.74
N LYS A 32 16.70 5.31 -11.33
CA LYS A 32 17.93 4.82 -11.97
C LYS A 32 17.73 4.04 -13.27
N SER A 33 16.73 3.16 -13.31
CA SER A 33 16.31 2.40 -14.47
C SER A 33 14.83 2.07 -14.32
N VAL A 34 14.06 2.26 -15.39
CA VAL A 34 12.64 1.88 -15.47
C VAL A 34 12.38 1.16 -16.78
N THR A 35 11.38 0.28 -16.84
CA THR A 35 11.03 -0.36 -18.11
C THR A 35 10.26 0.60 -19.02
N VAL A 36 10.28 0.36 -20.33
CA VAL A 36 9.46 1.12 -21.28
C VAL A 36 7.96 0.96 -20.96
N SER A 37 7.54 -0.19 -20.42
CA SER A 37 6.16 -0.41 -19.95
C SER A 37 5.80 0.51 -18.77
N GLN A 38 6.73 0.71 -17.83
CA GLN A 38 6.55 1.65 -16.71
C GLN A 38 6.47 3.10 -17.19
N VAL A 39 7.35 3.52 -18.11
CA VAL A 39 7.28 4.85 -18.74
C VAL A 39 5.93 5.05 -19.46
N ARG A 40 5.47 4.04 -20.20
CA ARG A 40 4.17 4.05 -20.89
C ARG A 40 3.03 4.18 -19.88
N PHE A 41 3.06 3.40 -18.81
CA PHE A 41 2.05 3.44 -17.76
C PHE A 41 1.97 4.83 -17.12
N PHE A 42 3.11 5.40 -16.72
CA PHE A 42 3.20 6.74 -16.16
C PHE A 42 2.61 7.80 -17.11
N LEU A 43 3.11 7.88 -18.34
CA LEU A 43 2.69 8.92 -19.29
C LEU A 43 1.23 8.77 -19.73
N LEU A 44 0.71 7.55 -19.79
CA LEU A 44 -0.70 7.30 -20.08
C LEU A 44 -1.58 7.76 -18.90
N LYS A 45 -1.19 7.44 -17.66
CA LYS A 45 -2.01 7.74 -16.47
C LYS A 45 -1.92 9.19 -16.03
N ALA A 46 -0.77 9.85 -16.18
CA ALA A 46 -0.59 11.26 -15.81
C ALA A 46 -1.05 12.23 -16.92
N TYR A 47 -0.86 11.87 -18.20
CA TYR A 47 -1.03 12.80 -19.32
C TYR A 47 -1.82 12.26 -20.53
N GLY A 48 -2.40 11.06 -20.44
CA GLY A 48 -3.18 10.48 -21.54
C GLY A 48 -2.36 10.17 -22.80
N MET A 49 -1.04 10.01 -22.69
CA MET A 49 -0.16 9.86 -23.85
C MET A 49 -0.34 8.49 -24.52
N LYS A 50 -0.59 8.50 -25.84
CA LYS A 50 -0.71 7.26 -26.63
C LYS A 50 0.62 6.51 -26.71
N LYS A 51 0.55 5.18 -26.73
CA LYS A 51 1.71 4.25 -26.82
C LYS A 51 2.71 4.64 -27.94
N SER A 52 2.23 4.95 -29.14
CA SER A 52 3.10 5.34 -30.27
C SER A 52 3.88 6.64 -30.04
N ALA A 53 3.28 7.61 -29.35
CA ALA A 53 3.94 8.87 -29.01
C ALA A 53 5.06 8.66 -27.98
N VAL A 54 4.86 7.76 -27.01
CA VAL A 54 5.90 7.37 -26.03
C VAL A 54 7.11 6.78 -26.73
N TYR A 55 6.93 5.81 -27.63
CA TYR A 55 8.06 5.20 -28.35
C TYR A 55 8.81 6.21 -29.22
N LYS A 56 8.10 7.04 -30.00
CA LYS A 56 8.74 8.10 -30.82
C LYS A 56 9.55 9.06 -29.96
N LYS A 57 9.02 9.44 -28.79
CA LYS A 57 9.73 10.30 -27.83
C LYS A 57 11.00 9.63 -27.30
N LEU A 58 10.90 8.39 -26.82
CA LEU A 58 12.04 7.66 -26.28
C LEU A 58 13.12 7.40 -27.34
N GLN A 59 12.74 7.09 -28.58
CA GLN A 59 13.67 6.95 -29.69
C GLN A 59 14.45 8.25 -29.92
N LYS A 60 13.73 9.36 -30.07
CA LYS A 60 14.36 10.68 -30.25
C LYS A 60 15.26 11.06 -29.07
N TRP A 61 14.82 10.82 -27.84
CA TRP A 61 15.63 11.10 -26.65
C TRP A 61 16.88 10.22 -26.57
N ASN A 62 16.82 8.98 -27.06
CA ASN A 62 17.97 8.10 -27.15
C ASN A 62 18.99 8.59 -28.19
N GLU A 63 18.55 9.03 -29.37
CA GLU A 63 19.41 9.63 -30.41
C GLU A 63 20.10 10.91 -29.90
N LEU A 64 19.38 11.72 -29.12
CA LEU A 64 19.90 12.94 -28.49
C LEU A 64 20.70 12.69 -27.21
N LYS A 65 20.92 11.42 -26.82
CA LYS A 65 21.61 11.04 -25.56
C LYS A 65 21.01 11.69 -24.32
N ILE A 66 19.71 12.00 -24.35
CA ILE A 66 18.92 12.47 -23.19
C ILE A 66 18.60 11.28 -22.30
N THR A 67 18.19 10.17 -22.92
CA THR A 67 18.05 8.87 -22.27
C THR A 67 18.93 7.83 -22.96
N LYS A 68 19.05 6.66 -22.35
CA LYS A 68 19.66 5.47 -22.93
C LYS A 68 18.65 4.34 -22.81
N THR A 69 18.33 3.70 -23.93
CA THR A 69 17.51 2.49 -23.94
C THR A 69 18.42 1.28 -24.09
N GLN A 70 18.33 0.34 -23.15
CA GLN A 70 19.07 -0.92 -23.19
C GLN A 70 18.10 -2.10 -23.16
N VAL A 71 18.44 -3.16 -23.88
CA VAL A 71 17.70 -4.42 -23.80
C VAL A 71 18.23 -5.18 -22.60
N TYR A 72 17.33 -5.55 -21.71
CA TYR A 72 17.55 -6.46 -20.62
C TYR A 72 17.04 -7.85 -21.00
N SER A 73 17.96 -8.79 -21.17
CA SER A 73 17.64 -10.20 -21.38
C SER A 73 17.78 -10.95 -20.06
N GLY A 74 16.65 -11.37 -19.49
CA GLY A 74 16.64 -12.27 -18.34
C GLY A 74 17.07 -13.70 -18.73
N ARG A 75 17.02 -14.63 -17.76
CA ARG A 75 17.31 -16.06 -18.00
C ARG A 75 16.33 -16.73 -18.98
N LYS A 76 15.11 -16.22 -19.08
CA LYS A 76 14.10 -16.63 -20.07
C LYS A 76 14.13 -15.65 -21.26
N LYS A 77 13.67 -16.09 -22.44
CA LYS A 77 13.64 -15.32 -23.71
C LYS A 77 12.84 -14.00 -23.67
N VAL A 78 12.35 -13.56 -22.52
CA VAL A 78 11.64 -12.29 -22.34
C VAL A 78 12.67 -11.16 -22.28
N GLN A 79 12.67 -10.33 -23.32
CA GLN A 79 13.50 -9.14 -23.40
C GLN A 79 12.69 -7.93 -22.91
N LEU A 80 13.10 -7.33 -21.79
CA LEU A 80 12.60 -6.03 -21.39
C LEU A 80 13.46 -4.93 -22.02
N ARG A 81 12.84 -3.80 -22.37
CA ARG A 81 13.58 -2.59 -22.72
C ARG A 81 13.55 -1.67 -21.52
N CYS A 82 14.73 -1.30 -21.05
CA CYS A 82 14.93 -0.43 -19.90
C CYS A 82 15.40 0.95 -20.38
N VAL A 83 14.93 1.99 -19.72
CA VAL A 83 15.25 3.39 -19.97
C VAL A 83 16.01 3.90 -18.75
N GLN A 84 17.18 4.46 -19.01
CA GLN A 84 18.00 5.16 -18.02
C GLN A 84 18.19 6.61 -18.47
N ILE A 85 18.43 7.49 -17.50
CA ILE A 85 18.83 8.86 -17.82
C ILE A 85 20.28 8.85 -18.33
N ASN A 86 20.58 9.71 -19.30
CA ASN A 86 21.91 9.84 -19.88
C ASN A 86 22.40 11.29 -19.66
N LYS A 87 23.65 11.58 -20.01
CA LYS A 87 24.32 12.85 -19.68
C LYS A 87 23.46 14.08 -20.02
N ASN A 88 22.93 14.16 -21.24
CA ASN A 88 22.15 15.32 -21.66
C ASN A 88 20.81 15.44 -20.91
N GLY A 89 20.26 14.33 -20.44
CA GLY A 89 19.05 14.34 -19.59
C GLY A 89 19.32 14.89 -18.20
N ILE A 90 20.49 14.56 -17.64
CA ILE A 90 20.94 15.14 -16.36
C ILE A 90 21.17 16.64 -16.53
N ASP A 91 21.85 17.05 -17.61
CA ASP A 91 22.09 18.46 -17.92
C ASP A 91 20.78 19.24 -18.04
N ILE A 92 19.75 18.68 -18.69
CA ILE A 92 18.41 19.28 -18.73
C ILE A 92 17.83 19.45 -17.32
N LEU A 93 17.86 18.40 -16.48
CA LEU A 93 17.29 18.48 -15.13
C LEU A 93 18.00 19.52 -14.24
N VAL A 94 19.32 19.68 -14.40
CA VAL A 94 20.10 20.71 -13.69
C VAL A 94 19.74 22.11 -14.18
N ASN A 95 19.71 22.32 -15.50
CA ASN A 95 19.40 23.63 -16.10
C ASN A 95 17.96 24.08 -15.81
N GLU A 96 17.02 23.14 -15.70
CA GLU A 96 15.63 23.42 -15.33
C GLU A 96 15.43 23.56 -13.81
N GLY A 97 16.49 23.48 -13.01
CA GLY A 97 16.41 23.58 -11.55
C GLY A 97 15.67 22.43 -10.86
N VAL A 98 15.49 21.30 -11.55
CA VAL A 98 14.76 20.12 -11.03
C VAL A 98 15.63 19.30 -10.07
N ILE A 99 16.94 19.28 -10.31
CA ILE A 99 17.95 18.66 -9.44
C ILE A 99 19.14 19.60 -9.26
N HIS A 100 19.84 19.49 -8.13
CA HIS A 100 20.98 20.35 -7.81
C HIS A 100 22.35 19.68 -8.03
N ASN A 101 22.38 18.35 -8.21
CA ASN A 101 23.63 17.59 -8.31
C ASN A 101 23.72 16.85 -9.66
N SER A 102 24.79 17.11 -10.41
CA SER A 102 25.13 16.40 -11.65
C SER A 102 25.82 15.06 -11.42
N THR A 103 26.27 14.79 -10.18
CA THR A 103 26.94 13.54 -9.82
C THR A 103 25.93 12.41 -9.79
N TYR A 104 25.96 11.59 -10.83
CA TYR A 104 25.11 10.42 -10.95
C TYR A 104 25.99 9.21 -11.28
N PRO A 105 26.16 8.24 -10.36
CA PRO A 105 26.77 6.99 -10.75
C PRO A 105 25.84 6.33 -11.77
N LEU A 106 26.36 6.04 -12.96
CA LEU A 106 25.69 5.16 -13.92
C LEU A 106 25.40 3.84 -13.19
N VAL A 107 24.13 3.60 -12.85
CA VAL A 107 23.73 2.36 -12.17
C VAL A 107 23.66 1.26 -13.22
N GLU A 108 24.40 0.18 -13.00
CA GLU A 108 24.27 -1.01 -13.82
C GLU A 108 22.84 -1.57 -13.75
N LEU A 109 22.40 -2.23 -14.83
CA LEU A 109 21.12 -2.92 -14.81
C LEU A 109 21.09 -3.97 -13.68
N PRO A 110 19.94 -4.22 -13.06
CA PRO A 110 19.85 -5.15 -11.94
C PRO A 110 20.31 -6.56 -12.34
N ASN A 111 20.85 -7.30 -11.37
CA ASN A 111 21.19 -8.70 -11.56
C ASN A 111 19.97 -9.48 -12.12
N PRO A 112 20.15 -10.33 -13.16
CA PRO A 112 19.12 -11.23 -13.68
C PRO A 112 18.28 -11.96 -12.65
N LYS A 113 18.85 -12.31 -11.49
CA LYS A 113 18.14 -13.01 -10.42
C LYS A 113 17.18 -12.14 -9.61
N THR A 114 17.41 -10.82 -9.57
CA THR A 114 16.64 -9.87 -8.75
C THR A 114 15.83 -8.88 -9.58
N ALA A 115 15.79 -9.07 -10.90
CA ALA A 115 15.15 -8.16 -11.84
C ALA A 115 13.68 -7.89 -11.53
N ASP A 116 12.90 -8.96 -11.27
CA ASP A 116 11.47 -8.83 -11.03
C ASP A 116 11.19 -8.02 -9.77
N HIS A 117 11.90 -8.33 -8.70
CA HIS A 117 11.83 -7.59 -7.44
C HIS A 117 12.20 -6.11 -7.68
N PHE A 118 13.32 -5.85 -8.35
CA PHE A 118 13.79 -4.50 -8.67
C PHE A 118 12.77 -3.66 -9.45
N PHE A 119 12.12 -4.24 -10.48
CA PHE A 119 11.12 -3.52 -11.28
C PHE A 119 9.78 -3.40 -10.56
N LEU A 120 9.40 -4.39 -9.77
CA LEU A 120 8.19 -4.36 -8.96
C LEU A 120 8.22 -3.24 -7.92
N THR A 121 9.32 -3.09 -7.16
CA THR A 121 9.46 -2.00 -6.19
C THR A 121 9.23 -0.64 -6.86
N ARG A 122 9.81 -0.43 -8.04
CA ARG A 122 9.66 0.81 -8.81
C ARG A 122 8.25 1.03 -9.29
N GLU A 123 7.57 -0.02 -9.72
CA GLU A 123 6.17 0.08 -10.13
C GLU A 123 5.29 0.58 -8.99
N ILE A 124 5.50 0.06 -7.78
CA ILE A 124 4.75 0.49 -6.58
C ILE A 124 4.99 1.98 -6.32
N VAL A 125 6.25 2.44 -6.39
CA VAL A 125 6.57 3.85 -6.17
C VAL A 125 5.99 4.74 -7.27
N ILE A 126 6.04 4.32 -8.55
CA ILE A 126 5.43 5.04 -9.67
C ILE A 126 3.90 5.15 -9.49
N ARG A 127 3.24 4.07 -9.07
CA ARG A 127 1.80 4.09 -8.77
C ARG A 127 1.48 5.02 -7.61
N THR A 128 2.31 5.03 -6.57
CA THR A 128 2.18 5.97 -5.44
C THR A 128 2.30 7.41 -5.93
N TYR A 129 3.33 7.73 -6.72
CA TYR A 129 3.50 9.06 -7.32
C TYR A 129 2.28 9.48 -8.13
N LEU A 130 1.71 8.58 -8.95
CA LEU A 130 0.52 8.88 -9.74
C LEU A 130 -0.72 9.16 -8.90
N GLU A 131 -0.86 8.55 -7.72
CA GLU A 131 -1.97 8.86 -6.82
C GLU A 131 -1.82 10.26 -6.21
N PHE A 132 -0.61 10.63 -5.79
CA PHE A 132 -0.29 12.00 -5.35
C PHE A 132 -0.46 13.04 -6.47
N TYR A 133 -0.03 12.72 -7.69
CA TYR A 133 -0.20 13.61 -8.85
C TYR A 133 -1.69 13.91 -9.12
N LYS A 134 -2.58 12.91 -8.99
CA LYS A 134 -4.02 13.08 -9.23
C LYS A 134 -4.76 13.76 -8.08
N LYS A 135 -4.41 13.43 -6.84
CA LYS A 135 -5.18 13.80 -5.65
C LYS A 135 -4.56 14.94 -4.85
N GLY A 136 -3.35 15.37 -5.21
CA GLY A 136 -2.57 16.36 -4.47
C GLY A 136 -1.81 15.73 -3.29
N GLY A 137 -1.06 16.57 -2.58
CA GLY A 137 -0.17 16.17 -1.50
C GLY A 137 1.29 16.08 -1.94
N ARG A 138 2.18 15.81 -0.98
CA ARG A 138 3.62 15.68 -1.20
C ARG A 138 4.17 14.55 -0.33
N PHE A 139 5.19 13.89 -0.83
CA PHE A 139 6.01 12.95 -0.09
C PHE A 139 7.46 13.06 -0.59
N THR A 140 8.40 12.71 0.28
CA THR A 140 9.81 12.54 -0.10
C THR A 140 10.06 11.06 -0.35
N SER A 141 10.71 10.76 -1.47
CA SER A 141 11.07 9.40 -1.87
C SER A 141 12.58 9.22 -1.74
N ILE A 142 13.01 8.26 -0.93
CA ILE A 142 14.44 7.99 -0.67
C ILE A 142 14.78 6.56 -1.11
N PRO A 143 15.80 6.37 -1.97
CA PRO A 143 16.32 5.05 -2.29
C PRO A 143 16.86 4.35 -1.03
N PRO A 144 16.70 3.03 -0.91
CA PRO A 144 16.97 2.32 0.35
C PRO A 144 18.42 2.39 0.84
N LEU A 145 19.38 2.46 -0.09
CA LEU A 145 20.81 2.55 0.23
C LEU A 145 21.23 3.90 0.84
N GLU A 146 20.40 4.94 0.72
CA GLU A 146 20.71 6.26 1.28
C GLU A 146 20.35 6.34 2.78
N THR A 147 19.40 5.51 3.24
CA THR A 147 18.94 5.50 4.63
C THR A 147 18.69 4.09 5.17
N PRO A 148 19.71 3.22 5.23
CA PRO A 148 19.60 1.91 5.88
C PRO A 148 19.32 2.04 7.38
N TYR A 149 18.54 1.10 7.92
CA TYR A 149 18.19 1.08 9.34
C TYR A 149 19.21 0.27 10.12
N TYR A 150 19.88 0.90 11.07
CA TYR A 150 20.92 0.29 11.88
C TYR A 150 20.43 0.03 13.30
N ASP A 151 20.98 -1.00 13.92
CA ASP A 151 20.87 -1.17 15.36
C ASP A 151 21.64 -0.05 16.08
N THR A 152 20.94 0.68 16.94
CA THR A 152 21.48 1.84 17.69
C THR A 152 22.58 1.45 18.66
N LYS A 153 22.49 0.28 19.32
CA LYS A 153 23.52 -0.23 20.23
C LYS A 153 24.78 -0.58 19.44
N VAL A 154 24.63 -1.24 18.29
CA VAL A 154 25.75 -1.57 17.39
C VAL A 154 26.39 -0.29 16.84
N LYS A 155 25.58 0.66 16.37
CA LYS A 155 26.06 1.95 15.86
C LYS A 155 26.83 2.73 16.92
N LYS A 156 26.33 2.76 18.15
CA LYS A 156 27.01 3.41 19.30
C LYS A 156 28.35 2.72 19.60
N ALA A 157 28.36 1.39 19.69
CA ALA A 157 29.58 0.62 19.94
C ALA A 157 30.66 0.83 18.84
N TYR A 158 30.26 0.88 17.57
CA TYR A 158 31.19 1.17 16.47
C TYR A 158 31.78 2.57 16.57
N LYS A 159 30.95 3.57 16.92
CA LYS A 159 31.39 4.95 17.12
C LYS A 159 32.38 5.07 18.28
N GLU A 160 32.11 4.40 19.40
CA GLU A 160 32.99 4.38 20.58
C GLU A 160 34.32 3.66 20.32
N GLN A 161 34.33 2.64 19.45
CA GLN A 161 35.53 1.91 19.04
C GLN A 161 36.31 2.57 17.89
N GLY A 162 35.91 3.77 17.43
CA GLY A 162 36.54 4.45 16.29
C GLY A 162 36.46 3.66 14.97
N LYS A 163 35.54 2.70 14.87
CA LYS A 163 35.38 1.85 13.68
C LYS A 163 34.65 2.59 12.57
N ASN A 164 34.97 2.23 11.33
CA ASN A 164 34.32 2.80 10.15
C ASN A 164 32.80 2.48 10.18
N LEU A 165 31.98 3.53 10.26
CA LEU A 165 30.52 3.43 10.29
C LEU A 165 29.93 2.82 9.01
N LEU A 166 30.68 2.81 7.90
CA LEU A 166 30.30 2.16 6.65
C LEU A 166 30.31 0.62 6.73
N LYS A 167 30.83 0.04 7.82
CA LYS A 167 30.86 -1.42 8.06
C LYS A 167 29.84 -1.88 9.11
N ILE A 168 28.91 -1.03 9.51
CA ILE A 168 27.86 -1.42 10.46
C ILE A 168 26.90 -2.37 9.74
N PRO A 169 26.59 -3.55 10.30
CA PRO A 169 25.58 -4.43 9.73
C PRO A 169 24.21 -3.74 9.80
N THR A 170 23.55 -3.66 8.65
CA THR A 170 22.19 -3.12 8.53
C THR A 170 21.22 -4.06 9.25
N LEU A 171 20.40 -3.52 10.15
CA LEU A 171 19.34 -4.26 10.82
C LEU A 171 18.19 -4.52 9.85
N VAL A 172 17.71 -3.48 9.18
CA VAL A 172 16.69 -3.59 8.13
C VAL A 172 17.09 -2.78 6.89
N GLU A 173 17.00 -3.41 5.73
CA GLU A 173 17.09 -2.76 4.44
C GLU A 173 15.71 -2.86 3.78
N PRO A 174 14.91 -1.78 3.81
CA PRO A 174 13.65 -1.70 3.08
C PRO A 174 13.92 -1.74 1.58
N ASP A 175 12.94 -2.12 0.77
CA ASP A 175 13.14 -2.03 -0.70
C ASP A 175 13.04 -0.58 -1.18
N TRP A 176 12.22 0.22 -0.49
CA TRP A 176 12.10 1.66 -0.73
C TRP A 176 11.53 2.37 0.49
N ILE A 177 11.86 3.65 0.66
CA ILE A 177 11.38 4.44 1.80
C ILE A 177 10.73 5.72 1.29
N LEU A 178 9.51 5.97 1.76
CA LEU A 178 8.73 7.17 1.50
C LEU A 178 8.44 7.89 2.82
N TYR A 179 8.58 9.21 2.83
CA TYR A 179 8.36 10.05 4.00
C TYR A 179 7.25 11.07 3.73
N SER A 180 6.41 11.28 4.74
CA SER A 180 5.57 12.47 4.84
C SER A 180 5.84 13.19 6.17
N ASP A 181 5.15 14.30 6.39
CA ASP A 181 5.26 15.06 7.64
C ASP A 181 4.84 14.20 8.85
N SER A 182 3.83 13.34 8.67
CA SER A 182 3.19 12.59 9.74
C SER A 182 3.58 11.11 9.82
N SER A 183 4.15 10.53 8.76
CA SER A 183 4.43 9.10 8.74
C SER A 183 5.64 8.71 7.88
N ILE A 184 6.10 7.48 8.11
CA ILE A 184 7.16 6.82 7.35
C ILE A 184 6.55 5.60 6.72
N LEU A 185 6.77 5.39 5.43
CA LEU A 185 6.26 4.25 4.70
C LEU A 185 7.41 3.50 4.03
N ASN A 186 7.59 2.26 4.46
CA ASN A 186 8.51 1.33 3.86
C ASN A 186 7.76 0.43 2.89
N ILE A 187 8.29 0.32 1.68
CA ILE A 187 7.77 -0.60 0.67
C ILE A 187 8.58 -1.88 0.73
N GLU A 188 7.86 -3.00 0.70
CA GLU A 188 8.41 -4.35 0.63
C GLU A 188 7.73 -5.09 -0.52
N SER A 189 8.49 -5.50 -1.50
CA SER A 189 7.98 -6.06 -2.74
C SER A 189 8.16 -7.59 -2.76
N ASP A 190 7.06 -8.33 -2.92
CA ASP A 190 7.09 -9.80 -2.85
C ASP A 190 6.83 -10.40 -4.23
N THR A 191 7.83 -11.09 -4.80
CA THR A 191 7.71 -11.75 -6.11
C THR A 191 6.94 -13.08 -6.05
N GLY A 192 6.39 -13.44 -4.89
CA GLY A 192 5.64 -14.68 -4.65
C GLY A 192 6.50 -15.91 -4.32
N HIS A 193 7.83 -15.77 -4.28
CA HIS A 193 8.77 -16.89 -4.10
C HIS A 193 9.54 -16.85 -2.78
N GLU A 194 9.40 -15.77 -2.01
CA GLU A 194 10.12 -15.63 -0.75
C GLU A 194 9.63 -16.66 0.28
N ARG A 195 10.56 -17.27 1.03
CA ARG A 195 10.21 -18.28 2.02
C ARG A 195 9.54 -17.63 3.24
N ALA A 196 8.62 -18.35 3.87
CA ALA A 196 7.89 -17.87 5.06
C ALA A 196 8.83 -17.35 6.15
N ASN A 197 9.89 -18.11 6.49
CA ASN A 197 10.84 -17.71 7.51
C ASN A 197 11.58 -16.42 7.16
N THR A 198 11.93 -16.19 5.90
CA THR A 198 12.58 -14.96 5.46
C THR A 198 11.70 -13.73 5.71
N ILE A 199 10.40 -13.84 5.40
CA ILE A 199 9.43 -12.77 5.66
C ILE A 199 9.26 -12.54 7.16
N ILE A 200 9.06 -13.62 7.94
CA ILE A 200 8.90 -13.55 9.40
C ILE A 200 10.14 -12.88 10.03
N ASP A 201 11.34 -13.25 9.60
CA ASP A 201 12.58 -12.66 10.11
C ASP A 201 12.71 -11.18 9.73
N LYS A 202 12.29 -10.78 8.52
CA LYS A 202 12.24 -9.36 8.13
C LYS A 202 11.23 -8.58 8.98
N VAL A 203 10.04 -9.14 9.23
CA VAL A 203 9.02 -8.54 10.11
C VAL A 203 9.55 -8.37 11.53
N LYS A 204 10.25 -9.37 12.09
CA LYS A 204 10.86 -9.27 13.42
C LYS A 204 11.92 -8.18 13.49
N ARG A 205 12.76 -8.03 12.47
CA ARG A 205 13.77 -6.95 12.42
C ARG A 205 13.13 -5.57 12.37
N TYR A 206 11.95 -5.42 11.75
CA TYR A 206 11.17 -4.17 11.85
C TYR A 206 10.65 -3.91 13.26
N VAL A 207 10.17 -4.93 13.96
CA VAL A 207 9.76 -4.82 15.37
C VAL A 207 10.96 -4.40 16.24
N GLU A 208 12.11 -5.04 16.05
CA GLU A 208 13.36 -4.71 16.74
C GLU A 208 13.84 -3.29 16.45
N TYR A 209 13.72 -2.83 15.21
CA TYR A 209 14.03 -1.46 14.83
C TYR A 209 13.08 -0.46 15.53
N ASN A 210 11.78 -0.69 15.47
CA ASN A 210 10.78 0.22 16.05
C ASN A 210 10.85 0.28 17.58
N ALA A 211 11.21 -0.83 18.24
CA ALA A 211 11.40 -0.88 19.70
C ALA A 211 12.54 0.02 20.21
N GLN A 212 13.41 0.52 19.31
CA GLN A 212 14.50 1.44 19.66
C GLN A 212 14.04 2.91 19.81
N ASN A 213 12.73 3.19 19.69
CA ASN A 213 12.11 4.51 19.91
C ASN A 213 12.71 5.66 19.07
N LEU A 214 13.12 5.37 17.83
CA LEU A 214 13.90 6.32 17.05
C LEU A 214 13.08 7.48 16.48
N GLU A 215 11.78 7.28 16.24
CA GLU A 215 10.92 8.27 15.60
C GLU A 215 9.52 8.25 16.25
N HIS A 216 9.04 9.40 16.74
CA HIS A 216 7.66 9.57 17.24
C HIS A 216 6.62 9.65 16.10
N LYS A 217 6.92 9.03 14.95
CA LYS A 217 6.05 8.99 13.78
C LYS A 217 5.45 7.61 13.65
N ASP A 218 4.31 7.52 12.98
CA ASP A 218 3.78 6.21 12.60
C ASP A 218 4.66 5.61 11.51
N HIS A 219 5.11 4.38 11.76
CA HIS A 219 5.91 3.61 10.85
C HIS A 219 5.03 2.57 10.16
N HIS A 220 4.80 2.76 8.87
CA HIS A 220 4.02 1.86 8.04
C HIS A 220 4.95 0.97 7.20
N ILE A 221 4.66 -0.32 7.18
CA ILE A 221 5.31 -1.30 6.30
C ILE A 221 4.25 -1.81 5.33
N LEU A 222 4.42 -1.53 4.03
CA LEU A 222 3.54 -1.98 2.95
C LEU A 222 4.20 -3.12 2.20
N ILE A 223 3.72 -4.34 2.46
CA ILE A 223 4.15 -5.54 1.75
C ILE A 223 3.23 -5.75 0.56
N ALA A 224 3.82 -5.81 -0.64
CA ALA A 224 3.11 -5.78 -1.91
C ALA A 224 3.48 -6.99 -2.79
N PRO A 225 2.74 -8.11 -2.66
CA PRO A 225 2.90 -9.26 -3.54
C PRO A 225 2.44 -8.97 -4.96
N ILE A 226 3.12 -9.55 -5.94
CA ILE A 226 2.77 -9.40 -7.35
C ILE A 226 1.36 -9.89 -7.69
N ASP A 227 0.72 -9.21 -8.62
CA ASP A 227 -0.55 -9.62 -9.21
C ASP A 227 -0.56 -9.58 -10.74
N SER A 228 -1.72 -9.81 -11.36
CA SER A 228 -1.85 -9.85 -12.83
C SER A 228 -1.63 -8.51 -13.52
N ALA A 229 -1.67 -7.39 -12.79
CA ALA A 229 -1.36 -6.09 -13.36
C ALA A 229 0.13 -5.94 -13.70
N ASP A 230 0.99 -6.80 -13.15
CA ASP A 230 2.45 -6.74 -13.35
C ASP A 230 2.95 -7.58 -14.53
N ASP A 231 2.07 -8.32 -15.20
CA ASP A 231 2.46 -9.28 -16.24
C ASP A 231 3.15 -8.60 -17.44
N ASP A 232 2.86 -7.30 -17.67
CA ASP A 232 3.39 -6.47 -18.76
C ASP A 232 4.70 -5.72 -18.41
N ILE A 233 5.13 -5.77 -17.14
CA ILE A 233 6.28 -5.00 -16.63
C ILE A 233 7.41 -5.88 -16.09
N LEU A 234 7.13 -7.15 -15.74
CA LEU A 234 8.11 -8.08 -15.17
C LEU A 234 8.71 -9.02 -16.22
N CYS A 235 9.89 -9.59 -15.91
CA CYS A 235 10.55 -10.61 -16.71
C CYS A 235 10.06 -12.03 -16.40
N TYR A 236 9.57 -12.26 -15.17
CA TYR A 236 9.34 -13.61 -14.61
C TYR A 236 10.59 -14.47 -14.70
N VAL A 237 11.64 -14.03 -14.01
CA VAL A 237 12.91 -14.75 -13.82
C VAL A 237 12.64 -16.15 -13.27
N GLU A 238 11.72 -16.23 -12.31
CA GLU A 238 11.13 -17.47 -11.82
C GLU A 238 9.71 -17.66 -12.40
N ASP A 239 9.16 -18.87 -12.28
CA ASP A 239 7.82 -19.13 -12.81
C ASP A 239 6.77 -18.24 -12.13
N ARG A 240 5.80 -17.78 -12.91
CA ARG A 240 4.71 -16.97 -12.38
C ARG A 240 4.03 -17.71 -11.20
N PRO A 241 3.86 -17.06 -10.04
CA PRO A 241 3.14 -17.68 -8.92
C PRO A 241 1.70 -17.99 -9.33
N LYS A 242 1.28 -19.24 -9.12
CA LYS A 242 -0.05 -19.73 -9.49
C LYS A 242 -1.15 -19.13 -8.61
N GLU A 243 -0.90 -18.96 -7.32
CA GLU A 243 -1.92 -18.59 -6.33
C GLU A 243 -1.63 -17.25 -5.63
N ARG A 244 -1.50 -16.19 -6.42
CA ARG A 244 -1.16 -14.82 -5.96
C ARG A 244 -2.10 -14.28 -4.86
N LYS A 245 -3.39 -14.62 -4.90
CA LYS A 245 -4.35 -14.22 -3.85
C LYS A 245 -4.09 -14.91 -2.51
N LYS A 246 -3.69 -16.18 -2.52
CA LYS A 246 -3.35 -16.90 -1.27
C LYS A 246 -2.08 -16.35 -0.64
N ARG A 247 -1.15 -15.85 -1.47
CA ARG A 247 0.09 -15.24 -0.98
C ARG A 247 -0.15 -14.04 -0.06
N VAL A 248 -1.12 -13.18 -0.39
CA VAL A 248 -1.52 -12.05 0.48
C VAL A 248 -2.00 -12.55 1.85
N SER A 249 -2.88 -13.56 1.87
CA SER A 249 -3.38 -14.21 3.09
C SER A 249 -2.24 -14.73 3.98
N GLN A 250 -1.31 -15.48 3.38
CA GLN A 250 -0.17 -16.06 4.07
C GLN A 250 0.75 -14.99 4.69
N ILE A 251 1.02 -13.90 3.98
CA ILE A 251 1.86 -12.83 4.50
C ILE A 251 1.19 -12.13 5.69
N LYS A 252 -0.13 -11.89 5.63
CA LYS A 252 -0.89 -11.36 6.78
C LYS A 252 -0.75 -12.29 8.00
N GLU A 253 -0.84 -13.60 7.81
CA GLU A 253 -0.61 -14.60 8.87
C GLU A 253 0.81 -14.53 9.45
N TYR A 254 1.83 -14.38 8.59
CA TYR A 254 3.23 -14.29 9.04
C TYR A 254 3.47 -13.07 9.91
N VAL A 255 2.85 -11.93 9.57
CA VAL A 255 2.89 -10.71 10.40
C VAL A 255 2.18 -10.92 11.75
N ILE A 256 1.04 -11.61 11.75
CA ILE A 256 0.30 -11.94 12.98
C ILE A 256 1.12 -12.85 13.90
N ARG A 257 1.70 -13.91 13.34
CA ARG A 257 2.56 -14.87 14.07
C ARG A 257 3.84 -14.26 14.63
N ALA A 258 4.33 -13.19 14.02
CA ALA A 258 5.45 -12.41 14.54
C ALA A 258 5.03 -11.41 15.64
N SER A 259 3.74 -11.34 15.99
CA SER A 259 3.16 -10.37 16.94
C SER A 259 3.54 -8.93 16.60
N ALA A 260 3.73 -8.61 15.32
CA ALA A 260 4.22 -7.30 14.91
C ALA A 260 3.11 -6.25 14.83
N HIS A 261 1.85 -6.69 14.66
CA HIS A 261 0.67 -5.84 14.50
C HIS A 261 0.14 -5.22 15.81
N ILE A 262 0.61 -5.70 16.98
CA ILE A 262 0.24 -5.15 18.30
C ILE A 262 1.13 -3.98 18.73
N ILE A 263 2.22 -3.71 18.00
CA ILE A 263 3.16 -2.63 18.32
C ILE A 263 2.50 -1.27 17.97
N PRO A 264 2.36 -0.32 18.93
CA PRO A 264 1.51 0.86 18.75
C PRO A 264 1.78 1.72 17.51
N ASN A 265 3.06 2.02 17.23
CA ASN A 265 3.48 2.92 16.15
C ASN A 265 4.01 2.17 14.91
N LEU A 266 3.84 0.84 14.85
CA LEU A 266 4.29 0.03 13.72
C LEU A 266 3.10 -0.68 13.09
N HIS A 267 2.84 -0.38 11.83
CA HIS A 267 1.65 -0.81 11.14
C HIS A 267 2.01 -1.57 9.87
N PHE A 268 1.56 -2.82 9.78
CA PHE A 268 1.74 -3.63 8.58
C PHE A 268 0.48 -3.63 7.71
N HIS A 269 0.70 -3.41 6.42
CA HIS A 269 -0.30 -3.43 5.38
C HIS A 269 0.11 -4.41 4.29
N VAL A 270 -0.79 -5.31 3.92
CA VAL A 270 -0.53 -6.31 2.89
C VAL A 270 -1.63 -6.24 1.84
N VAL A 271 -1.27 -5.74 0.66
CA VAL A 271 -2.16 -5.65 -0.50
C VAL A 271 -1.42 -6.06 -1.76
N THR A 272 -2.12 -6.38 -2.83
CA THR A 272 -1.43 -6.67 -4.09
C THR A 272 -0.75 -5.42 -4.66
N SER A 273 0.30 -5.62 -5.45
CA SER A 273 1.07 -4.56 -6.13
C SER A 273 0.20 -3.55 -6.88
N SER A 274 -0.91 -3.98 -7.51
CA SER A 274 -1.79 -3.08 -8.24
C SER A 274 -2.51 -2.06 -7.35
N ARG A 275 -2.71 -2.42 -6.06
CA ARG A 275 -3.37 -1.63 -5.02
C ARG A 275 -2.40 -0.82 -4.17
N ALA A 276 -1.15 -1.26 -4.10
CA ALA A 276 -0.11 -0.68 -3.26
C ALA A 276 0.01 0.85 -3.40
N GLY A 277 -0.10 1.40 -4.62
CA GLY A 277 -0.03 2.85 -4.82
C GLY A 277 -1.16 3.65 -4.14
N LYS A 278 -2.40 3.14 -4.15
CA LYS A 278 -3.54 3.79 -3.49
C LYS A 278 -3.43 3.68 -1.98
N VAL A 279 -3.05 2.51 -1.47
CA VAL A 279 -2.84 2.30 -0.03
C VAL A 279 -1.69 3.17 0.47
N ALA A 280 -0.56 3.20 -0.23
CA ALA A 280 0.57 4.06 0.09
C ALA A 280 0.17 5.55 0.19
N TYR A 281 -0.63 6.04 -0.76
CA TYR A 281 -1.20 7.38 -0.71
C TYR A 281 -2.03 7.62 0.56
N ASN A 282 -2.95 6.70 0.90
CA ASN A 282 -3.80 6.83 2.08
C ASN A 282 -2.97 6.85 3.38
N LEU A 283 -1.93 6.02 3.47
CA LEU A 283 -1.03 5.94 4.63
C LEU A 283 -0.18 7.20 4.80
N LEU A 284 0.41 7.70 3.71
CA LEU A 284 1.26 8.90 3.74
C LEU A 284 0.46 10.19 3.99
N THR A 285 -0.82 10.21 3.59
CA THR A 285 -1.71 11.37 3.81
C THR A 285 -2.50 11.29 5.11
N GLY A 286 -2.42 10.19 5.86
CA GLY A 286 -3.12 10.01 7.13
C GLY A 286 -4.63 9.76 7.00
N LYS A 287 -5.15 9.48 5.79
CA LYS A 287 -6.58 9.20 5.58
C LYS A 287 -7.09 7.99 6.36
N THR A 288 -6.20 7.04 6.67
CA THR A 288 -6.53 5.87 7.49
C THR A 288 -6.81 6.19 8.96
N LYS A 289 -6.61 7.43 9.42
CA LYS A 289 -6.80 7.82 10.84
C LYS A 289 -8.20 8.32 11.19
N GLU A 290 -9.11 8.38 10.22
CA GLU A 290 -10.45 8.93 10.40
C GLU A 290 -11.49 7.88 10.83
N HIS A 291 -11.10 6.87 11.61
CA HIS A 291 -12.00 5.78 12.02
C HIS A 291 -13.25 6.29 12.75
N SER A 292 -13.10 7.26 13.66
CA SER A 292 -14.24 7.85 14.36
C SER A 292 -15.19 8.60 13.41
N TYR A 293 -14.66 9.27 12.40
CA TYR A 293 -15.47 9.94 11.37
C TYR A 293 -16.22 8.91 10.53
N VAL A 294 -15.53 7.89 9.99
CA VAL A 294 -16.15 6.81 9.22
C VAL A 294 -17.23 6.10 10.02
N LEU A 295 -16.99 5.84 11.32
CA LEU A 295 -17.97 5.25 12.21
C LEU A 295 -19.22 6.12 12.35
N ASN A 296 -19.06 7.39 12.75
CA ASN A 296 -20.18 8.30 12.98
C ASN A 296 -21.02 8.51 11.72
N GLU A 297 -20.35 8.72 10.59
CA GLU A 297 -21.03 8.90 9.31
C GLU A 297 -21.74 7.62 8.84
N SER A 298 -21.17 6.45 9.11
CA SER A 298 -21.82 5.17 8.80
C SER A 298 -23.05 4.94 9.66
N ILE A 299 -23.03 5.35 10.93
CA ILE A 299 -24.22 5.33 11.80
C ILE A 299 -25.30 6.25 11.23
N GLY A 300 -24.96 7.51 10.92
CA GLY A 300 -25.90 8.45 10.30
C GLY A 300 -26.49 7.92 8.98
N ALA A 301 -25.68 7.26 8.16
CA ALA A 301 -26.14 6.62 6.93
C ALA A 301 -27.09 5.44 7.18
N LEU A 302 -26.89 4.64 8.24
CA LEU A 302 -27.81 3.57 8.63
C LEU A 302 -29.15 4.13 9.11
N GLU A 303 -29.13 5.17 9.95
CA GLU A 303 -30.34 5.78 10.53
C GLU A 303 -31.19 6.54 9.51
N THR A 304 -30.56 7.20 8.54
CA THR A 304 -31.26 7.93 7.46
C THR A 304 -31.75 7.02 6.33
N ASN A 305 -31.39 5.74 6.35
CA ASN A 305 -31.81 4.80 5.33
C ASN A 305 -33.27 4.38 5.52
N LYS A 306 -34.16 4.95 4.69
CA LYS A 306 -35.61 4.70 4.73
C LYS A 306 -36.02 3.23 4.58
N HIS A 307 -35.16 2.40 4.00
CA HIS A 307 -35.45 0.97 3.83
C HIS A 307 -35.09 0.13 5.05
N LEU A 308 -34.18 0.62 5.90
CA LEU A 308 -33.90 0.02 7.20
C LEU A 308 -34.90 0.52 8.24
N ASN A 309 -35.15 1.85 8.29
CA ASN A 309 -36.03 2.46 9.30
C ASN A 309 -35.63 2.03 10.73
N VAL A 310 -34.34 2.20 11.05
CA VAL A 310 -33.76 1.84 12.35
C VAL A 310 -33.13 3.05 13.03
N SER A 311 -33.02 3.00 14.35
CA SER A 311 -32.19 3.89 15.15
C SER A 311 -31.07 3.11 15.84
N MET A 312 -29.92 3.75 16.04
CA MET A 312 -28.72 3.12 16.60
C MET A 312 -28.45 3.68 17.99
N VAL A 313 -28.64 2.86 19.02
CA VAL A 313 -28.38 3.26 20.41
C VAL A 313 -27.00 2.80 20.83
N LYS A 314 -26.07 3.75 21.02
CA LYS A 314 -24.71 3.47 21.46
C LYS A 314 -24.70 2.86 22.87
N ARG A 315 -23.84 1.87 23.07
CA ARG A 315 -23.61 1.16 24.33
C ARG A 315 -22.15 1.28 24.76
N LEU A 316 -21.86 0.99 26.02
CA LEU A 316 -20.50 1.02 26.55
C LEU A 316 -19.77 -0.30 26.28
N PRO A 317 -18.47 -0.29 25.89
CA PRO A 317 -17.70 -1.50 25.64
C PRO A 317 -17.65 -2.47 26.84
N GLU A 318 -17.66 -1.94 28.06
CA GLU A 318 -17.57 -2.71 29.31
C GLU A 318 -18.77 -3.65 29.52
N GLU A 319 -19.89 -3.37 28.84
CA GLU A 319 -21.10 -4.21 28.82
C GLU A 319 -20.90 -5.47 27.96
N PHE A 320 -19.92 -5.50 27.07
CA PHE A 320 -19.68 -6.58 26.12
C PHE A 320 -18.45 -7.41 26.47
N TYR A 321 -17.38 -6.80 26.94
CA TYR A 321 -16.10 -7.49 27.14
C TYR A 321 -15.80 -7.82 28.59
N THR A 322 -15.32 -9.04 28.83
CA THR A 322 -14.72 -9.45 30.10
C THR A 322 -13.39 -8.74 30.36
N GLY A 323 -12.98 -8.61 31.63
CA GLY A 323 -11.79 -7.84 32.02
C GLY A 323 -10.45 -8.41 31.53
N ASN A 324 -10.44 -9.60 30.93
CA ASN A 324 -9.28 -10.23 30.30
C ASN A 324 -9.13 -9.87 28.80
N VAL A 325 -10.10 -9.19 28.19
CA VAL A 325 -9.99 -8.71 26.81
C VAL A 325 -9.26 -7.38 26.83
N LEU A 326 -8.15 -7.28 26.08
CA LEU A 326 -7.40 -6.04 25.97
C LEU A 326 -8.22 -5.01 25.18
N ASN A 327 -8.23 -3.75 25.65
CA ASN A 327 -8.96 -2.64 25.00
C ASN A 327 -8.55 -2.44 23.53
N SER A 328 -7.32 -2.81 23.16
CA SER A 328 -6.84 -2.76 21.77
C SER A 328 -7.59 -3.70 20.84
N TYR A 329 -8.39 -4.64 21.36
CA TYR A 329 -9.23 -5.56 20.59
C TYR A 329 -10.71 -5.18 20.59
N PHE A 330 -11.09 -4.07 21.24
CA PHE A 330 -12.48 -3.64 21.21
C PHE A 330 -12.88 -3.20 19.80
N ALA A 331 -14.16 -3.41 19.48
CA ALA A 331 -14.78 -2.83 18.29
C ALA A 331 -14.77 -1.30 18.38
N ASP A 332 -14.82 -0.63 17.23
CA ASP A 332 -14.80 0.84 17.18
C ASP A 332 -16.14 1.43 17.69
N GLY A 333 -17.23 0.65 17.65
CA GLY A 333 -18.45 0.98 18.35
C GLY A 333 -19.38 -0.20 18.65
N HIS A 334 -20.31 0.04 19.57
CA HIS A 334 -21.22 -0.95 20.17
C HIS A 334 -22.63 -0.39 20.14
N PHE A 335 -23.56 -1.08 19.48
CA PHE A 335 -24.89 -0.51 19.23
C PHE A 335 -26.01 -1.53 19.37
N ASP A 336 -27.10 -1.11 20.01
CA ASP A 336 -28.41 -1.73 19.85
C ASP A 336 -29.12 -1.06 18.67
N MET A 337 -29.49 -1.85 17.67
CA MET A 337 -30.33 -1.44 16.55
C MET A 337 -31.80 -1.58 16.95
N LYS A 338 -32.54 -0.48 16.92
CA LYS A 338 -33.95 -0.41 17.28
C LYS A 338 -34.83 -0.07 16.08
N ARG A 339 -36.05 -0.61 16.05
CA ARG A 339 -37.09 -0.24 15.09
C ARG A 339 -38.36 0.03 15.87
N GLU A 340 -39.00 1.17 15.61
CA GLU A 340 -40.24 1.57 16.30
C GLU A 340 -40.10 1.56 17.84
N GLY A 341 -38.88 1.77 18.34
CA GLY A 341 -38.55 1.78 19.78
C GLY A 341 -38.13 0.42 20.35
N GLU A 342 -38.39 -0.68 19.65
CA GLU A 342 -38.04 -2.03 20.09
C GLU A 342 -36.65 -2.45 19.59
N LYS A 343 -35.90 -3.18 20.44
CA LYS A 343 -34.59 -3.71 20.10
C LYS A 343 -34.73 -4.89 19.15
N VAL A 344 -34.10 -4.80 17.98
CA VAL A 344 -34.13 -5.84 16.95
C VAL A 344 -32.82 -6.65 16.95
N LYS A 345 -31.67 -5.97 17.01
CA LYS A 345 -30.34 -6.63 17.04
C LYS A 345 -29.33 -5.80 17.84
N THR A 346 -28.25 -6.46 18.26
CA THR A 346 -27.04 -5.83 18.81
C THR A 346 -25.86 -6.10 17.89
N PHE A 347 -25.21 -5.05 17.43
CA PHE A 347 -24.06 -5.14 16.54
C PHE A 347 -22.84 -4.47 17.15
N LEU A 348 -21.69 -5.08 16.88
CA LEU A 348 -20.39 -4.44 16.97
C LEU A 348 -20.04 -3.83 15.61
N ILE A 349 -19.44 -2.65 15.59
CA ILE A 349 -18.95 -2.03 14.36
C ILE A 349 -17.43 -1.95 14.41
N LYS A 350 -16.78 -2.51 13.39
CA LYS A 350 -15.33 -2.43 13.16
C LYS A 350 -15.06 -1.69 11.86
N VAL A 351 -14.36 -0.57 11.94
CA VAL A 351 -13.85 0.15 10.77
C VAL A 351 -12.60 -0.57 10.25
N MET A 352 -12.58 -0.80 8.94
CA MET A 352 -11.55 -1.57 8.26
C MET A 352 -10.75 -0.67 7.31
N ASP A 353 -9.44 -0.90 7.28
CA ASP A 353 -8.53 -0.30 6.30
C ASP A 353 -8.04 -1.38 5.33
N GLU A 354 -7.97 -1.06 4.03
CA GLU A 354 -7.52 -2.00 2.99
C GLU A 354 -6.13 -2.56 3.31
N GLY A 355 -6.04 -3.87 3.54
CA GLY A 355 -4.78 -4.57 3.77
C GLY A 355 -4.21 -4.46 5.19
N CYS A 356 -4.83 -3.69 6.09
CA CYS A 356 -4.32 -3.52 7.46
C CYS A 356 -4.39 -4.84 8.25
N VAL A 357 -3.23 -5.32 8.68
CA VAL A 357 -3.13 -6.60 9.40
C VAL A 357 -3.74 -6.48 10.80
N LYS A 358 -3.57 -5.33 11.46
CA LYS A 358 -4.13 -5.08 12.80
C LYS A 358 -5.66 -5.10 12.78
N SER A 359 -6.28 -4.43 11.81
CA SER A 359 -7.74 -4.41 11.68
C SER A 359 -8.31 -5.81 11.38
N LEU A 360 -7.61 -6.61 10.57
CA LEU A 360 -7.97 -8.00 10.32
C LEU A 360 -7.88 -8.87 11.58
N ASP A 361 -6.78 -8.78 12.33
CA ASP A 361 -6.60 -9.56 13.57
C ASP A 361 -7.66 -9.21 14.62
N GLN A 362 -7.95 -7.91 14.79
CA GLN A 362 -9.05 -7.43 15.64
C GLN A 362 -10.39 -7.99 15.20
N LEU A 363 -10.72 -7.92 13.90
CA LEU A 363 -11.98 -8.44 13.37
C LEU A 363 -12.10 -9.96 13.57
N ALA A 364 -11.03 -10.71 13.33
CA ALA A 364 -10.98 -12.15 13.53
C ALA A 364 -11.19 -12.53 15.01
N TYR A 365 -10.54 -11.79 15.92
CA TYR A 365 -10.71 -11.98 17.36
C TYR A 365 -12.15 -11.67 17.82
N LEU A 366 -12.74 -10.57 17.36
CA LEU A 366 -14.13 -10.23 17.65
C LEU A 366 -15.10 -11.31 17.16
N ASN A 367 -14.87 -11.84 15.96
CA ASN A 367 -15.67 -12.94 15.41
C ASN A 367 -15.50 -14.23 16.23
N TRP A 368 -14.28 -14.55 16.66
CA TRP A 368 -14.02 -15.70 17.52
C TRP A 368 -14.73 -15.58 18.88
N LEU A 369 -14.74 -14.40 19.50
CA LEU A 369 -15.49 -14.17 20.74
C LEU A 369 -16.99 -14.46 20.55
N LEU A 370 -17.54 -14.13 19.38
CA LEU A 370 -18.95 -14.37 19.07
C LEU A 370 -19.20 -15.87 18.85
N GLU A 371 -18.38 -16.51 18.02
CA GLU A 371 -18.47 -17.94 17.71
C GLU A 371 -18.36 -18.82 18.97
N LYS A 372 -17.58 -18.38 19.96
CA LYS A 372 -17.36 -19.09 21.22
C LYS A 372 -18.24 -18.60 22.38
N ASP A 373 -19.22 -17.74 22.10
CA ASP A 373 -20.15 -17.16 23.09
C ASP A 373 -19.42 -16.59 24.33
N ARG A 374 -18.40 -15.76 24.10
CA ARG A 374 -17.52 -15.20 25.15
C ARG A 374 -17.79 -13.73 25.47
N TYR A 375 -18.83 -13.13 24.87
CA TYR A 375 -19.26 -11.80 25.25
C TYR A 375 -20.08 -11.84 26.55
N LYS A 376 -20.00 -10.77 27.35
CA LYS A 376 -20.85 -10.58 28.54
C LYS A 376 -22.33 -10.42 28.20
N SER A 377 -22.59 -9.84 27.03
CA SER A 377 -23.93 -9.54 26.51
C SER A 377 -24.08 -10.15 25.14
N HIS A 378 -25.31 -10.54 24.79
CA HIS A 378 -25.62 -11.08 23.47
C HIS A 378 -25.24 -10.10 22.35
N VAL A 379 -24.59 -10.61 21.31
CA VAL A 379 -24.19 -9.88 20.10
C VAL A 379 -24.70 -10.68 18.90
N ASP A 380 -25.48 -10.05 18.03
CA ASP A 380 -26.06 -10.72 16.85
C ASP A 380 -25.08 -10.80 15.68
N GLY A 381 -24.09 -9.91 15.63
CA GLY A 381 -23.08 -9.90 14.58
C GLY A 381 -22.11 -8.74 14.64
N ILE A 382 -21.21 -8.71 13.67
CA ILE A 382 -20.19 -7.66 13.54
C ILE A 382 -20.32 -7.01 12.15
N LEU A 383 -20.42 -5.68 12.12
CA LEU A 383 -20.38 -4.89 10.88
C LEU A 383 -18.94 -4.42 10.62
N ALA A 384 -18.31 -4.97 9.59
CA ALA A 384 -17.02 -4.52 9.09
C ALA A 384 -17.22 -3.47 8.00
N ILE A 385 -16.87 -2.22 8.30
CA ILE A 385 -17.15 -1.06 7.42
C ILE A 385 -15.85 -0.48 6.87
N TYR A 386 -15.74 -0.41 5.55
CA TYR A 386 -14.66 0.29 4.87
C TYR A 386 -15.08 1.74 4.55
N GLN A 387 -14.12 2.64 4.38
CA GLN A 387 -14.42 3.99 3.93
C GLN A 387 -15.00 3.98 2.50
N THR A 388 -14.36 3.26 1.59
CA THR A 388 -14.78 3.19 0.18
C THR A 388 -15.21 1.78 -0.25
N GLU A 389 -16.09 1.71 -1.25
CA GLU A 389 -16.48 0.41 -1.84
C GLU A 389 -15.30 -0.27 -2.53
N GLU A 390 -14.38 0.52 -3.10
CA GLU A 390 -13.18 0.02 -3.75
C GLU A 390 -12.25 -0.69 -2.75
N GLU A 391 -12.02 -0.12 -1.56
CA GLU A 391 -11.24 -0.77 -0.50
C GLU A 391 -11.86 -2.12 -0.09
N ARG A 392 -13.18 -2.17 0.13
CA ARG A 392 -13.89 -3.41 0.47
C ARG A 392 -13.74 -4.50 -0.59
N LEU A 393 -13.76 -4.12 -1.87
CA LEU A 393 -13.67 -5.04 -3.01
C LEU A 393 -12.25 -5.59 -3.20
N HIS A 394 -11.24 -4.77 -2.90
CA HIS A 394 -9.84 -5.11 -3.11
C HIS A 394 -9.13 -5.65 -1.87
N ASP A 395 -9.69 -5.45 -0.68
CA ASP A 395 -9.12 -6.04 0.52
C ASP A 395 -9.30 -7.56 0.53
N ASN A 396 -8.19 -8.23 0.27
CA ASN A 396 -8.10 -9.67 0.33
C ASN A 396 -7.87 -10.10 1.78
N LEU A 397 -8.97 -10.34 2.49
CA LEU A 397 -8.93 -10.84 3.86
C LEU A 397 -8.34 -12.24 3.95
N GLY A 398 -8.22 -12.98 2.86
CA GLY A 398 -7.67 -14.34 2.85
C GLY A 398 -8.66 -15.43 3.27
N ASP A 399 -8.17 -16.66 3.33
CA ASP A 399 -8.96 -17.87 3.52
C ASP A 399 -8.72 -18.61 4.84
N LEU A 400 -7.84 -18.06 5.68
CA LEU A 400 -7.49 -18.60 6.99
C LEU A 400 -8.51 -18.24 8.06
N TRP A 401 -9.32 -17.20 7.84
CA TRP A 401 -10.28 -16.68 8.80
C TRP A 401 -11.70 -17.03 8.40
N GLU A 402 -12.41 -17.74 9.27
CA GLU A 402 -13.83 -18.04 9.14
C GLU A 402 -14.66 -16.90 9.74
N LEU A 403 -14.86 -15.84 8.95
CA LEU A 403 -15.59 -14.64 9.37
C LEU A 403 -17.11 -14.80 9.23
N ASN A 404 -17.63 -15.90 9.78
CA ASN A 404 -19.02 -16.33 9.60
C ASN A 404 -20.04 -15.36 10.23
N HIS A 405 -19.65 -14.59 11.25
CA HIS A 405 -20.55 -13.64 11.92
C HIS A 405 -20.29 -12.19 11.50
N VAL A 406 -19.57 -11.98 10.39
CA VAL A 406 -19.19 -10.66 9.90
C VAL A 406 -19.96 -10.27 8.65
N TYR A 407 -20.52 -9.06 8.69
CA TYR A 407 -21.18 -8.38 7.59
C TYR A 407 -20.30 -7.25 7.08
N PHE A 408 -19.89 -7.32 5.81
CA PHE A 408 -19.05 -6.33 5.17
C PHE A 408 -19.88 -5.31 4.40
N SER A 409 -19.59 -4.02 4.60
CA SER A 409 -20.12 -2.92 3.80
C SER A 409 -19.07 -1.81 3.63
N SER A 410 -19.43 -0.74 2.95
CA SER A 410 -18.65 0.49 2.92
C SER A 410 -19.52 1.69 3.19
N PHE A 411 -18.93 2.73 3.76
CA PHE A 411 -19.60 4.00 3.99
C PHE A 411 -20.19 4.59 2.69
N GLU A 412 -19.41 4.66 1.61
CA GLU A 412 -19.88 5.09 0.28
C GLU A 412 -21.12 4.34 -0.23
N ARG A 413 -21.24 3.06 0.14
CA ARG A 413 -22.39 2.24 -0.22
C ARG A 413 -23.59 2.57 0.65
N LEU A 414 -23.40 2.67 1.98
CA LEU A 414 -24.45 3.01 2.94
C LEU A 414 -25.09 4.37 2.65
N GLN A 415 -24.31 5.36 2.19
CA GLN A 415 -24.82 6.68 1.81
C GLN A 415 -25.76 6.67 0.59
N ARG A 416 -25.80 5.59 -0.19
CA ARG A 416 -26.72 5.52 -1.34
C ARG A 416 -28.13 5.31 -0.79
N ASN A 417 -28.98 6.33 -0.89
CA ASN A 417 -30.38 6.27 -0.46
C ASN A 417 -31.26 5.43 -1.41
N SER A 418 -30.90 4.16 -1.60
CA SER A 418 -31.66 3.17 -2.36
C SER A 418 -31.64 1.83 -1.64
N ILE A 419 -32.54 0.92 -2.01
CA ILE A 419 -32.57 -0.48 -1.51
C ILE A 419 -31.19 -1.14 -1.67
N ASP A 420 -30.46 -0.81 -2.74
CA ASP A 420 -29.11 -1.32 -2.99
C ASP A 420 -28.03 -0.69 -2.10
N GLY A 421 -28.29 0.46 -1.47
CA GLY A 421 -27.36 1.12 -0.56
C GLY A 421 -27.20 0.43 0.80
N SER A 422 -28.22 -0.27 1.28
CA SER A 422 -28.16 -1.10 2.51
C SER A 422 -27.62 -2.51 2.24
N THR A 423 -26.87 -2.70 1.15
CA THR A 423 -26.38 -4.03 0.78
C THR A 423 -25.21 -4.42 1.66
N PHE A 424 -25.34 -5.53 2.38
CA PHE A 424 -24.26 -6.15 3.14
C PHE A 424 -23.75 -7.40 2.42
N TYR A 425 -22.54 -7.80 2.77
CA TYR A 425 -21.92 -9.00 2.23
C TYR A 425 -21.45 -9.89 3.36
N GLN A 426 -21.70 -11.19 3.26
CA GLN A 426 -21.20 -12.17 4.23
C GLN A 426 -20.32 -13.18 3.50
N GLN A 427 -19.26 -13.62 4.16
CA GLN A 427 -18.38 -14.66 3.61
C GLN A 427 -19.15 -15.99 3.57
N THR A 428 -19.26 -16.59 2.38
CA THR A 428 -19.89 -17.91 2.18
C THR A 428 -18.88 -19.00 1.94
N SER A 429 -17.71 -18.62 1.43
CA SER A 429 -16.56 -19.49 1.33
C SER A 429 -15.30 -18.65 1.36
N LYS A 430 -14.16 -19.33 1.43
CA LYS A 430 -12.79 -18.77 1.47
C LYS A 430 -12.52 -17.55 0.58
N PHE A 431 -13.16 -17.45 -0.58
CA PHE A 431 -12.96 -16.33 -1.53
C PHE A 431 -14.25 -15.73 -2.06
N LYS A 432 -15.41 -16.14 -1.52
CA LYS A 432 -16.71 -15.70 -1.99
C LYS A 432 -17.47 -15.03 -0.87
N ARG A 433 -18.02 -13.87 -1.19
CA ARG A 433 -19.00 -13.19 -0.36
C ARG A 433 -20.33 -13.18 -1.11
N LYS A 434 -21.44 -13.48 -0.43
CA LYS A 434 -22.78 -13.30 -0.98
C LYS A 434 -23.39 -12.00 -0.45
N LYS A 435 -24.25 -11.38 -1.27
CA LYS A 435 -25.13 -10.30 -0.81
C LYS A 435 -26.09 -10.88 0.24
N VAL A 436 -26.26 -10.17 1.34
CA VAL A 436 -27.21 -10.49 2.42
C VAL A 436 -27.91 -9.22 2.88
N LEU A 437 -29.10 -9.40 3.46
CA LEU A 437 -29.76 -8.36 4.24
C LEU A 437 -29.27 -8.42 5.68
N LEU A 438 -29.20 -7.27 6.36
CA LEU A 438 -28.77 -7.21 7.75
C LEU A 438 -29.76 -7.93 8.69
N TYR A 439 -31.03 -7.90 8.32
CA TYR A 439 -32.11 -8.69 8.89
C TYR A 439 -33.14 -8.94 7.77
N GLU A 440 -33.78 -10.11 7.82
CA GLU A 440 -34.96 -10.38 7.00
C GLU A 440 -36.15 -9.71 7.71
N GLY A 441 -36.94 -8.96 6.96
CA GLY A 441 -38.12 -8.27 7.46
C GLY A 441 -39.30 -9.20 7.61
#